data_AF-A0A417UH54-F1
#
_entry.id   AF-A0A417UH54-F1
#
_cell.length_a   1.000
_cell.length_b   1.000
_cell.length_c   1.000
_cell.angle_alpha   90.00
_cell.angle_beta   90.00
_cell.angle_gamma   90.00
#
_symmetry.space_group_name_H-M   'P 1'
#
loop_
_entity.id
_entity.type
_entity.pdbx_description
1 polymer ?
#
loop_
_entity_poly.entity_id
_entity_poly.type
_entity_poly.pdbx_seq_one_letter_code
_entity_poly.pdbx_strand_id
1 'polypeptide(L)'
;MLRIEYFDKERFMRQLSASHGSVLLHLDNGKTCDLKKDATACSMLQMMDTAPKKGFDLTVTDPADVTGFLRYMLEAGRTERVAG
;
A
#
# COMPACT_ATOMS: atom_id res chain seq x y z
N MET A 1 7.43 -8.95 4.01
CA MET A 1 7.50 -7.57 3.50
C MET A 1 7.01 -7.59 2.06
N LEU A 2 6.09 -6.71 1.71
CA LEU A 2 5.52 -6.56 0.36
C LEU A 2 6.00 -5.24 -0.22
N ARG A 3 6.40 -5.21 -1.49
CA ARG A 3 6.80 -3.97 -2.17
C ARG A 3 5.72 -3.55 -3.15
N ILE A 4 5.19 -2.35 -2.96
CA ILE A 4 4.18 -1.76 -3.85
C ILE A 4 4.91 -0.95 -4.92
N GLU A 5 4.97 -1.49 -6.14
CA GLU A 5 5.61 -0.82 -7.28
C GLU A 5 4.63 0.04 -8.09
N TYR A 6 3.36 -0.35 -8.10
CA TYR A 6 2.27 0.33 -8.81
C TYR A 6 1.21 0.75 -7.79
N PHE A 7 0.83 2.03 -7.80
CA PHE A 7 -0.05 2.60 -6.78
C PHE A 7 -1.37 3.05 -7.37
N ASP A 8 -2.35 2.14 -7.38
CA ASP A 8 -3.76 2.49 -7.52
C ASP A 8 -4.27 2.92 -6.13
N LYS A 9 -4.38 4.24 -5.92
CA LYS A 9 -4.79 4.84 -4.64
C LYS A 9 -6.13 4.30 -4.14
N GLU A 10 -7.14 4.27 -5.01
CA GLU A 10 -8.50 3.89 -4.58
C GLU A 10 -8.56 2.42 -4.16
N ARG A 11 -7.96 1.53 -4.96
CA ARG A 11 -7.89 0.11 -4.61
C ARG A 11 -7.04 -0.11 -3.37
N PHE A 12 -5.94 0.61 -3.23
CA PHE A 12 -5.09 0.51 -2.05
C PHE A 12 -5.85 0.88 -0.78
N MET A 13 -6.55 2.02 -0.79
CA MET A 13 -7.33 2.50 0.36
C MET A 13 -8.47 1.55 0.71
N ARG A 14 -9.13 0.94 -0.28
CA ARG A 14 -10.14 -0.11 -0.05
C ARG A 14 -9.53 -1.36 0.59
N GLN A 15 -8.39 -1.83 0.07
CA GLN A 15 -7.69 -3.01 0.61
C GLN A 15 -7.14 -2.73 2.02
N LEU A 16 -6.62 -1.53 2.28
CA LEU A 16 -6.18 -1.07 3.59
C LEU A 16 -7.35 -1.04 4.58
N SER A 17 -8.49 -0.48 4.20
CA SER A 17 -9.68 -0.41 5.05
C SER A 17 -10.26 -1.79 5.35
N ALA A 18 -10.19 -2.72 4.38
CA ALA A 18 -10.69 -4.08 4.52
C ALA A 18 -9.75 -5.01 5.33
N SER A 19 -8.49 -4.60 5.54
CA SER A 19 -7.53 -5.39 6.32
C SER A 19 -7.92 -5.47 7.79
N HIS A 20 -7.60 -6.57 8.45
CA HIS A 20 -7.81 -6.79 9.88
C HIS A 20 -6.63 -6.27 10.71
N GLY A 21 -5.42 -6.70 10.36
CA GLY A 21 -4.18 -6.32 11.01
C GLY A 21 -3.72 -4.91 10.71
N SER A 22 -2.62 -4.52 11.36
CA SER A 22 -1.88 -3.29 11.05
C SER A 22 -1.16 -3.41 9.71
N VAL A 23 -1.08 -2.30 9.00
CA VAL A 23 -0.34 -2.19 7.74
C VAL A 23 0.74 -1.15 7.94
N LEU A 24 1.98 -1.62 8.02
CA LEU A 24 3.13 -0.82 8.40
C LEU A 24 3.87 -0.35 7.15
N LEU A 25 3.85 0.96 6.90
CA LEU A 25 4.62 1.63 5.85
C LEU A 25 6.05 1.87 6.30
N HIS A 26 7.01 1.38 5.54
CA HIS A 26 8.44 1.61 5.76
C HIS A 26 8.89 2.83 4.97
N LEU A 27 9.48 3.80 5.67
CA LEU A 27 10.04 5.02 5.10
C LEU A 27 11.55 4.85 4.88
N ASP A 28 12.13 5.55 3.90
CA ASP A 28 13.57 5.48 3.59
C ASP A 28 14.47 5.93 4.76
N ASN A 29 13.92 6.66 5.74
CA ASN A 29 14.64 7.04 6.96
C ASN A 29 14.68 5.93 8.04
N GLY A 30 14.24 4.71 7.71
CA GLY A 30 14.21 3.56 8.60
C GLY A 30 13.04 3.55 9.60
N LYS A 31 12.16 4.56 9.58
CA LYS A 31 10.96 4.57 10.40
C LYS A 31 9.85 3.75 9.77
N THR A 32 8.93 3.30 10.61
CA THR A 32 7.74 2.59 10.18
C THR A 32 6.49 3.28 10.74
N CYS A 33 5.49 3.51 9.88
CA CYS A 33 4.21 4.12 10.24
C CYS A 33 3.09 3.09 10.11
N ASP A 34 2.24 2.94 11.12
CA ASP A 34 1.04 2.10 11.02
C ASP A 34 -0.07 2.88 10.33
N LEU A 35 -0.37 2.56 9.07
CA LEU A 35 -1.35 3.27 8.25
C LEU A 35 -2.78 3.24 8.80
N LYS A 36 -3.09 2.31 9.72
CA LYS A 36 -4.41 2.25 10.36
C LYS A 36 -4.50 3.06 11.64
N LYS A 37 -3.36 3.43 12.24
CA LYS A 37 -3.29 4.20 13.49
C LYS A 37 -2.75 5.61 13.28
N ASP A 38 -1.92 5.81 12.27
CA ASP A 38 -1.30 7.08 11.91
C ASP A 38 -2.13 7.75 10.81
N ALA A 39 -3.05 8.62 11.25
CA ALA A 39 -3.90 9.38 10.35
C ALA A 39 -3.09 10.30 9.43
N THR A 40 -1.95 10.82 9.88
CA THR A 40 -1.10 11.69 9.06
C THR A 40 -0.46 10.90 7.92
N ALA A 41 0.11 9.73 8.20
CA ALA A 41 0.67 8.86 7.18
C ALA A 41 -0.40 8.38 6.18
N CYS A 42 -1.59 8.04 6.68
CA CYS A 42 -2.72 7.65 5.84
C CYS A 42 -3.18 8.79 4.91
N SER A 43 -3.34 10.01 5.46
CA SER A 43 -3.69 11.19 4.67
C SER A 43 -2.63 11.54 3.62
N MET A 44 -1.34 11.40 3.95
CA MET A 44 -0.26 11.59 2.97
C MET A 44 -0.40 10.63 1.79
N LEU A 45 -0.65 9.34 2.04
CA LEU A 45 -0.90 8.35 0.97
C LEU A 45 -2.15 8.68 0.14
N GLN A 46 -3.20 9.24 0.75
CA GLN A 46 -4.41 9.65 0.02
C GLN A 46 -4.17 10.87 -0.90
N MET A 47 -3.21 11.73 -0.55
CA MET A 47 -2.83 12.87 -1.37
C MET A 47 -1.87 12.50 -2.51
N MET A 48 -1.34 11.28 -2.53
CA MET A 48 -0.47 10.82 -3.62
C MET A 48 -1.31 10.43 -4.85
N ASP A 49 -0.97 11.00 -6.01
CA ASP A 49 -1.59 10.63 -7.30
C ASP A 49 -0.91 9.44 -7.97
N THR A 50 0.40 9.25 -7.75
CA THR A 50 1.18 8.16 -8.33
C THR A 50 2.12 7.56 -7.31
N ALA A 51 2.54 6.31 -7.56
CA ALA A 51 3.56 5.66 -6.75
C ALA A 51 4.86 6.47 -6.80
N PRO A 52 5.66 6.51 -5.72
CA PRO A 52 7.06 6.87 -5.85
C PRO A 52 7.71 5.99 -6.92
N LYS A 53 8.66 6.52 -7.72
CA LYS A 53 9.36 5.73 -8.76
C LYS A 53 10.04 4.46 -8.24
N LYS A 54 10.41 4.44 -6.96
CA LYS A 54 11.02 3.30 -6.28
C LYS A 54 9.97 2.32 -5.72
N GLY A 55 8.69 2.68 -5.72
CA GLY A 55 7.68 2.04 -4.90
C GLY A 55 7.90 2.30 -3.41
N PHE A 56 7.12 1.63 -2.57
CA PHE A 56 7.27 1.66 -1.13
C PHE A 56 7.02 0.28 -0.52
N ASP A 57 7.62 0.05 0.64
CA ASP A 57 7.57 -1.24 1.31
C ASP A 57 6.55 -1.25 2.44
N LEU A 58 5.83 -2.35 2.54
CA LEU A 58 4.80 -2.60 3.53
C LEU A 58 5.09 -3.88 4.32
N THR A 59 4.68 -3.87 5.58
CA THR A 59 4.52 -5.08 6.38
C THR A 59 3.08 -5.19 6.83
N VAL A 60 2.46 -6.32 6.50
CA VAL A 60 1.11 -6.67 6.95
C VAL A 60 1.28 -7.57 8.17
N THR A 61 0.66 -7.20 9.29
CA THR A 61 0.88 -7.94 10.56
C THR A 61 -0.01 -9.16 10.69
N ASP A 62 -1.18 -9.17 10.02
CA ASP A 62 -2.09 -10.31 10.01
C ASP A 62 -1.88 -11.14 8.72
N PRO A 63 -1.51 -12.43 8.82
CA PRO A 63 -1.36 -13.31 7.67
C PRO A 63 -2.61 -13.41 6.78
N ALA A 64 -3.82 -13.26 7.34
CA ALA A 64 -5.06 -13.34 6.57
C ALA A 64 -5.19 -12.21 5.53
N ASP A 65 -4.60 -11.05 5.82
CA ASP A 65 -4.65 -9.87 4.95
C ASP A 65 -3.67 -9.94 3.78
N VAL A 66 -2.63 -10.77 3.88
CA VAL A 66 -1.56 -10.89 2.86
C VAL A 66 -2.14 -11.21 1.49
N THR A 67 -3.10 -12.14 1.42
CA THR A 67 -3.74 -12.53 0.15
C THR A 67 -4.46 -11.36 -0.52
N GLY A 68 -5.10 -10.48 0.27
CA GLY A 68 -5.76 -9.29 -0.26
C GLY A 68 -4.78 -8.30 -0.86
N PHE A 69 -3.65 -8.06 -0.19
CA PHE A 69 -2.59 -7.19 -0.72
C PHE A 69 -1.87 -7.77 -1.94
N LEU A 70 -1.64 -9.09 -1.99
CA LEU A 70 -1.07 -9.73 -3.18
C LEU A 70 -2.00 -9.59 -4.40
N ARG A 71 -3.31 -9.78 -4.20
CA ARG A 71 -4.30 -9.56 -5.26
C ARG A 71 -4.27 -8.10 -5.73
N TYR A 72 -4.24 -7.15 -4.81
CA TYR A 72 -4.10 -5.72 -5.13
C TYR A 72 -2.87 -5.47 -6.01
N MET A 73 -1.70 -6.00 -5.66
CA MET A 73 -0.45 -5.80 -6.41
C MET A 73 -0.57 -6.31 -7.85
N LEU A 74 -1.17 -7.48 -8.04
CA LEU A 74 -1.39 -8.08 -9.36
C LEU A 74 -2.35 -7.24 -10.21
N GLU A 75 -3.39 -6.67 -9.59
CA GLU A 75 -4.37 -5.84 -10.29
C GLU A 75 -3.83 -4.45 -10.64
N ALA A 76 -3.14 -3.80 -9.71
CA ALA A 76 -2.53 -2.48 -9.92
C ALA A 76 -1.52 -2.52 -11.08
N GLY A 77 -0.65 -3.54 -11.12
CA GLY A 77 0.34 -3.70 -12.19
C GLY A 77 -0.25 -4.06 -13.56
N ARG A 78 -1.50 -4.55 -13.63
CA ARG A 78 -2.19 -4.77 -14.91
C ARG A 78 -2.78 -3.49 -15.47
N THR A 79 -3.32 -2.62 -14.63
CA THR A 79 -3.94 -1.35 -15.06
C THR A 79 -2.93 -0.40 -15.69
N GLU A 80 -1.73 -0.26 -15.12
CA GLU A 80 -0.71 0.65 -15.66
C GLU A 80 -0.11 0.18 -17.00
N ARG A 81 -0.08 -1.13 -17.28
CA ARG A 81 0.40 -1.67 -18.57
C ARG A 81 -0.58 -1.48 -19.73
N VAL A 82 -1.86 -1.19 -19.44
CA VAL A 82 -2.89 -0.94 -20.46
C VAL A 82 -2.96 0.55 -20.82
N ALA A 83 -2.46 1.42 -19.94
CA ALA A 83 -2.40 2.86 -20.15
C ALA A 83 -1.11 3.34 -20.87
N GLY A 84 -0.23 2.42 -21.27
CA GLY A 84 1.03 2.67 -21.97
C GLY A 84 0.95 2.39 -23.46
#